data_AF-A0A4U9D576-F1
#
_entry.id   AF-A0A4U9D576-F1
#
_cell.length_a   1.000
_cell.length_b   1.000
_cell.length_c   1.000
_cell.angle_alpha   90.00
_cell.angle_beta   90.00
_cell.angle_gamma   90.00
#
_symmetry.space_group_name_H-M   'P 1'
#
loop_
_entity.id
_entity.type
_entity.pdbx_description
1 polymer ?
#
loop_
_entity_poly.entity_id
_entity_poly.type
_entity_poly.pdbx_seq_one_letter_code
_entity_poly.pdbx_strand_id
1 'polypeptide(L)'
;MLPLILTGPKESENYFRVLDEFIVHTMGESARRHYKIIIDDASEVARQLKKAMPLVKESRRETDDAYSFNWSIRISPDLQMPFDPTHENMATSSSIRTSR
;
A
#
# COMPACT_ATOMS: atom_id res chain seq x y z
N MET A 1 -10.13 1.74 8.24
CA MET A 1 -9.71 2.05 6.84
C MET A 1 -8.48 2.95 6.87
N LEU A 2 -7.56 2.82 5.91
CA LEU A 2 -6.33 3.65 5.78
C LEU A 2 -6.20 4.11 4.32
N PRO A 3 -6.26 5.43 4.01
CA PRO A 3 -6.14 5.92 2.63
C PRO A 3 -4.68 5.85 2.14
N LEU A 4 -4.47 5.33 0.93
CA LEU A 4 -3.17 5.32 0.25
C LEU A 4 -3.32 5.98 -1.12
N ILE A 5 -2.52 7.02 -1.36
CA ILE A 5 -2.47 7.71 -2.64
C ILE A 5 -1.04 7.70 -3.16
N LEU A 6 -0.86 7.20 -4.37
CA LEU A 6 0.37 7.27 -5.14
C LEU A 6 0.26 8.49 -6.07
N THR A 7 1.23 9.41 -6.01
CA THR A 7 1.16 10.67 -6.76
C THR A 7 2.52 11.12 -7.26
N GLY A 8 2.53 11.85 -8.37
CA GLY A 8 3.72 12.50 -8.91
C GLY A 8 3.36 13.46 -10.05
N PRO A 9 4.37 14.16 -10.60
CA PRO A 9 4.15 15.12 -11.68
C PRO A 9 3.85 14.38 -12.99
N LYS A 10 3.43 15.11 -14.03
CA LYS A 10 3.01 14.51 -15.30
C LYS A 10 4.05 13.58 -15.93
N GLU A 11 5.34 13.86 -15.75
CA GLU A 11 6.43 13.07 -16.31
C GLU A 11 6.50 11.64 -15.71
N SER A 12 5.94 11.43 -14.52
CA SER A 12 5.91 10.12 -13.86
C SER A 12 4.67 9.28 -14.20
N GLU A 13 3.79 9.75 -15.10
CA GLU A 13 2.60 9.01 -15.53
C GLU A 13 2.94 7.60 -16.04
N ASN A 14 3.93 7.49 -16.92
CA ASN A 14 4.38 6.20 -17.45
C ASN A 14 4.97 5.30 -16.35
N TYR A 15 5.67 5.88 -15.37
CA TYR A 15 6.21 5.14 -14.23
C TYR A 15 5.08 4.51 -13.40
N PHE A 16 4.04 5.29 -13.08
CA PHE A 16 2.90 4.77 -12.30
C PHE A 16 2.07 3.75 -13.08
N ARG A 17 1.97 3.87 -14.41
CA ARG A 17 1.33 2.84 -15.23
C ARG A 17 2.05 1.50 -15.13
N VAL A 18 3.38 1.50 -15.30
CA VAL A 18 4.18 0.27 -15.20
C VAL A 18 4.12 -0.31 -13.78
N LEU A 19 4.16 0.54 -12.76
CA LEU A 19 4.03 0.13 -11.36
C LEU A 19 2.65 -0.51 -11.08
N ASP A 20 1.57 0.10 -11.56
CA ASP A 20 0.21 -0.40 -11.41
C ASP A 20 0.01 -1.75 -12.12
N GLU A 21 0.51 -1.86 -13.36
CA GLU A 21 0.51 -3.13 -14.11
C GLU A 21 1.28 -4.21 -13.36
N PHE A 22 2.45 -3.90 -12.81
CA PHE A 22 3.24 -4.85 -12.02
C PHE A 22 2.50 -5.32 -10.76
N ILE A 23 1.90 -4.40 -10.00
CA ILE A 23 1.14 -4.73 -8.79
C ILE A 23 -0.06 -5.63 -9.14
N VAL A 24 -0.82 -5.27 -10.17
CA VAL A 24 -1.97 -6.07 -10.61
C VAL A 24 -1.53 -7.44 -11.13
N HIS A 25 -0.42 -7.52 -11.86
CA HIS A 25 0.05 -8.79 -12.39
C HIS A 25 0.54 -9.74 -11.29
N THR A 26 1.12 -9.21 -10.21
CA THR A 26 1.68 -10.00 -9.10
C THR A 26 0.66 -10.30 -8.00
N MET A 27 -0.22 -9.36 -7.69
CA MET A 27 -1.16 -9.43 -6.55
C MET A 27 -2.63 -9.53 -6.98
N GLY A 28 -2.92 -9.38 -8.27
CA GLY A 28 -4.27 -9.38 -8.85
C GLY A 28 -4.95 -8.01 -8.82
N GLU A 29 -6.04 -7.91 -9.58
CA GLU A 29 -6.86 -6.69 -9.73
C GLU A 29 -7.41 -6.16 -8.39
N SER A 30 -7.57 -7.05 -7.41
CA SER A 30 -8.05 -6.73 -6.08
C SER A 30 -7.16 -5.72 -5.33
N ALA A 31 -5.88 -5.64 -5.69
CA ALA A 31 -4.90 -4.73 -5.12
C ALA A 31 -5.24 -3.26 -5.37
N ARG A 32 -5.82 -2.93 -6.54
CA ARG A 32 -6.24 -1.56 -6.89
C ARG A 32 -7.29 -0.98 -5.93
N ARG A 33 -7.96 -1.81 -5.12
CA ARG A 33 -8.89 -1.33 -4.08
C ARG A 33 -8.19 -0.67 -2.90
N HIS A 34 -6.89 -0.90 -2.74
CA HIS A 34 -6.11 -0.44 -1.60
C HIS A 34 -5.34 0.86 -1.85
N TYR A 35 -5.25 1.34 -3.10
CA TYR A 35 -4.58 2.60 -3.44
C TYR A 35 -5.31 3.37 -4.53
N LYS A 36 -5.01 4.66 -4.65
CA LYS A 36 -5.44 5.51 -5.77
C LYS A 36 -4.22 6.21 -6.38
N ILE A 37 -4.13 6.24 -7.71
CA ILE A 37 -3.11 6.99 -8.42
C ILE A 37 -3.70 8.34 -8.84
N ILE A 38 -3.00 9.43 -8.56
CA ILE A 38 -3.36 10.80 -8.96
C ILE A 38 -2.12 11.45 -9.56
N ILE A 39 -2.21 11.93 -10.80
CA ILE A 39 -1.07 12.51 -11.53
C ILE A 39 -1.30 14.01 -11.67
N ASP A 40 -0.27 14.79 -11.39
CA ASP A 40 -0.21 16.24 -11.64
C ASP A 40 -1.32 17.08 -10.97
N ASP A 41 -1.89 16.59 -9.86
CA ASP A 41 -2.94 17.30 -9.11
C ASP A 41 -2.74 17.20 -7.59
N ALA A 42 -1.85 18.05 -7.07
CA ALA A 42 -1.58 18.16 -5.63
C ALA A 42 -2.81 18.59 -4.81
N SER A 43 -3.69 19.42 -5.39
CA SER A 43 -4.90 19.88 -4.71
C SER A 43 -5.88 18.73 -4.48
N GLU A 44 -6.04 17.85 -5.48
CA GLU A 44 -6.88 16.69 -5.37
C GLU A 44 -6.34 15.68 -4.35
N VAL A 45 -5.03 15.45 -4.32
CA VAL A 45 -4.39 14.58 -3.31
C VAL A 45 -4.73 15.07 -1.90
N ALA A 46 -4.54 16.37 -1.62
CA ALA A 46 -4.86 16.96 -0.33
C ALA A 46 -6.36 16.86 0.00
N ARG A 47 -7.24 17.10 -0.99
CA ARG A 47 -8.69 17.00 -0.83
C ARG A 47 -9.13 15.58 -0.48
N GLN A 48 -8.58 14.57 -1.14
CA GLN A 48 -8.89 13.16 -0.90
C GLN A 48 -8.44 12.72 0.50
N LEU A 49 -7.21 13.07 0.91
CA LEU A 49 -6.74 12.78 2.26
C LEU A 49 -7.60 13.47 3.33
N LYS A 50 -7.93 14.75 3.16
CA LYS A 50 -8.78 15.50 4.09
C LYS A 50 -10.17 14.86 4.23
N LYS A 51 -10.76 14.39 3.13
CA LYS A 51 -12.05 13.67 3.12
C LYS A 51 -11.97 12.29 3.79
N ALA A 52 -10.82 11.63 3.76
CA ALA A 52 -10.63 10.33 4.39
C ALA A 52 -10.42 10.42 5.92
N MET A 53 -9.93 11.54 6.44
CA MET A 53 -9.66 11.69 7.89
C MET A 53 -10.87 11.41 8.80
N PRO A 54 -12.09 11.92 8.50
CA PRO A 54 -13.29 11.54 9.27
C PRO A 54 -13.56 10.03 9.27
N LEU A 55 -13.36 9.36 8.13
CA LEU A 55 -13.57 7.91 8.00
C LEU A 55 -12.51 7.11 8.78
N VAL A 56 -11.26 7.58 8.81
CA VAL A 56 -10.22 6.99 9.67
C VAL A 56 -10.62 7.15 11.13
N LYS A 57 -11.06 8.34 11.54
CA LYS A 57 -11.50 8.62 12.92
C LYS A 57 -12.66 7.72 13.34
N GLU A 58 -13.66 7.57 12.46
CA GLU A 58 -14.80 6.68 12.68
C GLU A 58 -14.34 5.22 12.81
N SER A 59 -13.50 4.75 11.87
CA SER A 59 -12.94 3.39 11.93
C SER A 59 -12.16 3.13 13.22
N ARG A 60 -11.45 4.11 13.80
CA ARG A 60 -10.78 3.95 15.10
C ARG A 60 -11.78 3.84 16.24
N ARG A 61 -12.82 4.67 16.22
CA ARG A 61 -13.87 4.68 17.22
C ARG A 61 -14.66 3.36 17.22
N GLU A 62 -14.92 2.77 16.06
CA GLU A 62 -15.64 1.50 15.94
C GLU A 62 -14.84 0.31 16.47
N THR A 63 -13.51 0.37 16.38
CA THR A 63 -12.61 -0.69 16.83
C THR A 63 -12.03 -0.45 18.21
N ASP A 64 -12.47 0.60 18.92
CA ASP A 64 -11.90 1.10 20.18
C ASP A 64 -10.36 1.24 20.15
N ASP A 65 -9.83 1.66 18.99
CA ASP A 65 -8.40 1.78 18.74
C ASP A 65 -7.90 3.21 19.00
N ALA A 66 -6.61 3.35 19.29
CA ALA A 66 -6.01 4.65 19.53
C ALA A 66 -5.98 5.49 18.24
N TYR A 67 -6.13 6.81 18.36
CA TYR A 67 -6.06 7.70 17.19
C TYR A 67 -4.63 7.84 16.65
N SER A 68 -3.62 7.82 17.53
CA SER A 68 -2.22 8.04 17.20
C SER A 68 -1.46 6.76 16.87
N PHE A 69 -2.00 5.59 17.19
CA PHE A 69 -1.38 4.30 16.91
C PHE A 69 -2.43 3.27 16.50
N ASN A 70 -2.18 2.55 15.41
CA ASN A 70 -3.11 1.58 14.86
C ASN A 70 -2.84 0.20 15.46
N TRP A 71 -3.46 -0.15 16.60
CA TRP A 71 -3.31 -1.47 17.21
C TRP A 71 -4.13 -2.55 16.49
N SER A 72 -5.20 -2.15 15.81
CA SER A 72 -6.10 -3.06 15.10
C SER A 72 -5.50 -3.63 13.81
N ILE A 73 -4.42 -3.06 13.28
CA ILE A 73 -3.75 -3.57 12.08
C ILE A 73 -3.10 -4.93 12.37
N ARG A 74 -3.44 -5.91 11.54
CA ARG A 74 -2.82 -7.24 11.57
C ARG A 74 -1.65 -7.25 10.59
N ILE A 75 -0.45 -7.39 11.10
CA ILE A 75 0.78 -7.56 10.30
C ILE A 75 1.21 -9.02 10.45
N SER A 76 1.34 -9.75 9.33
CA SER A 76 1.80 -11.15 9.36
C SER A 76 3.20 -11.25 10.00
N PRO A 77 3.51 -12.28 10.80
CA PRO A 77 4.85 -12.48 11.35
C PRO A 77 5.95 -12.45 10.28
N ASP A 78 5.67 -12.94 9.08
CA ASP A 78 6.63 -12.95 7.95
C ASP A 78 7.09 -11.55 7.54
N LEU A 79 6.29 -10.51 7.81
CA LEU A 79 6.61 -9.10 7.55
C LEU A 79 7.33 -8.44 8.73
N GLN A 80 7.44 -9.11 9.87
CA GLN A 80 8.08 -8.60 11.09
C GLN A 80 9.46 -9.21 11.32
N MET A 81 9.71 -10.39 10.74
CA MET A 81 10.99 -11.09 10.86
C MET A 81 12.09 -10.34 10.09
N PRO A 82 13.26 -10.08 10.72
CA PRO A 82 14.41 -9.53 10.01
C PRO A 82 14.84 -10.46 8.87
N PHE A 83 15.21 -9.88 7.74
CA PHE A 83 15.71 -10.61 6.58
C PHE A 83 17.19 -10.28 6.35
N ASP A 84 18.06 -11.27 6.52
CA ASP A 84 19.49 -11.17 6.19
C ASP A 84 19.69 -11.55 4.71
N PRO A 85 20.11 -10.61 3.83
CA PRO A 85 20.16 -10.81 2.38
C PRO A 85 21.38 -11.64 1.96
N THR A 86 21.52 -12.86 2.47
CA THR A 86 22.51 -13.83 2.02
C THR A 86 22.06 -14.51 0.72
N HIS A 87 23.01 -15.02 -0.08
CA HIS A 87 22.69 -15.72 -1.32
C HIS A 87 21.74 -16.91 -1.10
N GLU A 88 21.90 -17.63 0.02
CA GLU A 88 21.04 -18.75 0.41
C GLU A 88 19.62 -18.30 0.74
N ASN A 89 19.46 -17.21 1.51
CA ASN A 89 18.16 -16.67 1.90
C ASN A 89 17.40 -16.09 0.70
N MET A 90 18.13 -15.43 -0.21
CA MET A 90 17.55 -14.92 -1.46
C MET A 90 17.03 -16.08 -2.32
N ALA A 91 17.83 -17.13 -2.53
CA ALA A 91 17.42 -18.29 -3.35
C ALA A 91 16.22 -19.07 -2.78
N THR A 92 16.06 -19.09 -1.45
CA THR A 92 14.99 -19.81 -0.76
C THR A 92 13.70 -18.99 -0.62
N SER A 93 13.77 -17.68 -0.83
CA SER A 93 12.62 -16.77 -0.69
C SER A 93 11.49 -17.13 -1.66
N SER A 94 10.28 -17.31 -1.12
CA SER A 94 9.14 -17.88 -1.88
C SER A 94 8.70 -17.03 -3.08
N SER A 95 9.01 -15.72 -3.09
CA SER A 95 8.77 -14.84 -4.25
C SER A 95 9.46 -15.30 -5.53
N ILE A 96 10.50 -16.13 -5.45
CA ILE A 96 11.22 -16.66 -6.62
C ILE A 96 10.67 -18.04 -7.04
N ARG A 97 9.90 -18.74 -6.19
CA ARG A 97 9.52 -20.14 -6.38
C ARG A 97 8.06 -20.38 -6.79
N THR A 98 7.17 -19.41 -6.59
CA THR A 98 5.70 -19.61 -6.76
C THR A 98 5.12 -18.89 -7.99
N SER A 99 5.90 -18.72 -9.05
CA SER A 99 5.42 -18.24 -10.36
C SER A 99 5.84 -19.15 -11.52
N ARG A 100 5.87 -20.46 -11.27
CA ARG A 100 5.83 -21.51 -12.32
C ARG A 100 4.54 -22.30 -12.22
#